data_AF-A0A679F6H4-F1
#
_entry.id   AF-A0A679F6H4-F1
#
_cell.length_a   1.000
_cell.length_b   1.000
_cell.length_c   1.000
_cell.angle_alpha   90.00
_cell.angle_beta   90.00
_cell.angle_gamma   90.00
#
_symmetry.space_group_name_H-M   'P 1'
#
loop_
_entity.id
_entity.type
_entity.pdbx_description
1 polymer ?
#
loop_
_entity_poly.entity_id
_entity_poly.type
_entity_poly.pdbx_seq_one_letter_code
_entity_poly.pdbx_strand_id
1 'polypeptide(L)'
;MYAIVIRMKEQSAATSVLSVRVSPAERALLEEAAAQSRTTLSEFMRRKAVEAAEAEVLERGVVTIAAKDWEAFEAWLERPAEPIAALSALARRAPSWKK
;
A
#
# COMPACT_ATOMS: atom_id res chain seq x y z
N MET A 1 -4.84 15.61 8.89
CA MET A 1 -4.72 14.23 9.42
C MET A 1 -5.39 13.32 8.41
N TYR A 2 -4.63 12.68 7.52
CA TYR A 2 -5.18 11.89 6.41
C TYR A 2 -5.14 10.40 6.80
N ALA A 3 -6.26 9.70 6.67
CA ALA A 3 -6.35 8.27 6.93
C ALA A 3 -6.34 7.52 5.60
N ILE A 4 -5.35 6.67 5.38
CA ILE A 4 -5.31 5.73 4.25
C ILE A 4 -6.22 4.55 4.61
N VAL A 5 -7.36 4.43 3.91
CA VAL A 5 -8.28 3.30 4.09
C VAL A 5 -7.86 2.19 3.13
N ILE A 6 -7.03 1.26 3.60
CA ILE A 6 -6.75 0.02 2.88
C ILE A 6 -7.99 -0.86 2.99
N ARG A 7 -8.71 -1.05 1.88
CA ARG A 7 -9.86 -1.96 1.82
C ARG A 7 -9.32 -3.41 1.83
N MET A 8 -9.06 -3.95 3.01
CA MET A 8 -8.79 -5.37 3.19
C MET A 8 -10.05 -6.14 2.81
N LYS A 9 -10.00 -6.97 1.76
CA LYS A 9 -11.06 -7.95 1.48
C LYS A 9 -11.21 -8.81 2.74
N GLU A 10 -12.45 -9.02 3.20
CA GLU A 10 -12.74 -9.97 4.28
C GLU A 10 -12.17 -11.33 3.89
N GLN A 11 -11.03 -11.66 4.50
CA GLN A 11 -10.42 -12.98 4.41
C GLN A 11 -10.86 -13.76 5.63
N SER A 12 -11.37 -14.96 5.39
CA SER A 12 -11.65 -15.99 6.40
C SER A 12 -10.62 -15.94 7.54
N ALA A 13 -11.09 -16.07 8.79
CA ALA A 13 -10.28 -16.13 10.01
C ALA A 13 -9.36 -17.37 10.11
N ALA A 14 -9.05 -18.01 8.99
CA ALA A 14 -8.13 -19.12 8.90
C ALA A 14 -6.69 -18.61 8.78
N THR A 15 -5.84 -19.06 9.68
CA THR A 15 -4.39 -18.86 9.59
C THR A 15 -3.82 -19.63 8.39
N SER A 16 -2.94 -19.00 7.61
CA SER A 16 -2.22 -19.63 6.51
C SER A 16 -0.71 -19.68 6.80
N VAL A 17 -0.04 -20.72 6.32
CA VAL A 17 1.41 -20.90 6.52
C VAL A 17 2.17 -20.37 5.31
N LEU A 18 3.09 -19.43 5.54
CA LEU A 18 4.05 -18.96 4.55
C LEU A 18 5.33 -19.79 4.63
N SER A 19 5.61 -20.59 3.60
CA SER A 19 6.86 -21.38 3.50
C SER A 19 7.87 -20.67 2.61
N VAL A 20 9.02 -20.28 3.17
CA VAL A 20 10.11 -19.59 2.46
C VAL A 20 11.38 -20.42 2.56
N ARG A 21 12.05 -20.62 1.43
CA ARG A 21 13.38 -21.25 1.40
C ARG A 21 14.44 -20.18 1.63
N VAL A 22 15.37 -20.46 2.54
CA VAL A 22 16.52 -19.62 2.86
C VAL A 22 17.77 -20.47 2.93
N SER A 23 18.91 -19.87 2.59
CA SER A 23 20.21 -20.48 2.81
C SER A 23 20.54 -20.59 4.31
N PRO A 24 21.50 -21.44 4.70
CA PRO A 24 21.94 -21.52 6.10
C PRO A 24 22.48 -20.19 6.65
N ALA A 25 23.18 -19.42 5.80
CA ALA A 25 23.73 -18.12 6.19
C ALA A 25 22.63 -17.08 6.45
N GLU A 26 21.62 -17.01 5.58
CA GLU A 26 20.45 -16.14 5.78
C GLU A 26 19.69 -16.54 7.04
N ARG A 27 19.49 -17.85 7.27
CA ARG A 27 18.82 -18.34 8.47
C ARG A 27 19.55 -17.92 9.75
N ALA A 28 20.87 -18.08 9.80
CA ALA A 28 21.68 -17.69 10.96
C ALA A 28 21.56 -16.18 11.24
N LEU A 29 21.62 -15.35 10.21
CA LEU A 29 21.43 -13.89 10.35
C LEU A 29 20.05 -13.55 10.92
N LEU A 30 19.00 -14.21 10.44
CA LEU A 30 17.63 -13.97 10.91
C LEU A 30 17.42 -14.45 12.35
N GLU A 31 18.05 -15.56 12.76
CA GLU A 31 18.01 -16.06 14.13
C GLU A 31 18.73 -15.10 15.10
N GLU A 32 19.90 -14.59 14.73
CA GLU A 32 20.60 -13.56 15.51
C GLU A 32 19.77 -12.28 15.66
N ALA A 33 19.13 -11.81 14.58
CA ALA A 33 18.28 -10.62 14.62
C ALA A 33 17.03 -10.84 15.50
N ALA A 34 16.44 -12.04 15.46
CA ALA A 34 15.33 -12.43 16.32
C ALA A 34 15.76 -12.48 17.80
N ALA A 35 16.94 -13.03 18.09
CA ALA A 35 17.51 -13.08 19.44
C ALA A 35 17.76 -11.67 20.00
N GLN A 36 18.35 -10.77 19.22
CA GLN A 36 18.53 -9.36 19.58
C GLN A 36 17.18 -8.67 19.84
N SER A 37 16.15 -9.05 19.08
CA SER A 37 14.78 -8.53 19.24
C SER A 37 13.97 -9.24 20.34
N ARG A 38 14.57 -10.18 21.08
CA ARG A 38 13.94 -10.99 22.14
C ARG A 38 12.62 -11.65 21.70
N THR A 39 12.58 -12.16 20.48
CA THR A 39 11.40 -12.82 19.90
C THR A 39 11.81 -14.13 19.22
N THR A 40 10.82 -14.92 18.82
CA THR A 40 11.06 -16.13 18.02
C THR A 40 11.37 -15.76 16.56
N LEU A 41 12.08 -16.63 15.84
CA LEU A 41 12.35 -16.44 14.42
C LEU A 41 11.05 -16.21 13.61
N SER A 42 10.00 -17.01 13.89
CA SER A 42 8.71 -16.91 13.20
C SER A 42 8.01 -15.58 13.45
N GLU A 43 8.06 -15.07 14.69
CA GLU A 43 7.45 -13.78 15.02
C GLU A 43 8.27 -12.60 14.47
N PHE A 44 9.60 -12.67 14.54
CA PHE A 44 10.49 -11.72 13.89
C PHE A 44 10.19 -11.61 12.39
N MET A 45 10.14 -12.75 11.70
CA MET A 45 9.87 -12.82 10.27
C MET A 45 8.48 -12.31 9.92
N ARG A 46 7.44 -12.70 10.68
CA ARG A 46 6.08 -12.20 10.48
C ARG A 46 6.04 -10.67 10.57
N ARG A 47 6.60 -10.11 11.64
CA ARG A 47 6.61 -8.67 11.88
C ARG A 47 7.37 -7.93 10.78
N LYS A 48 8.58 -8.39 10.44
CA LYS A 48 9.41 -7.74 9.41
C LYS A 48 8.83 -7.84 8.00
N ALA A 49 8.20 -8.96 7.66
CA ALA A 49 7.51 -9.11 6.37
C ALA A 49 6.31 -8.17 6.25
N VAL A 50 5.51 -8.01 7.31
CA VAL A 50 4.37 -7.08 7.33
C VAL A 50 4.85 -5.62 7.26
N GLU A 51 5.83 -5.23 8.09
CA GLU A 51 6.40 -3.88 8.06
C GLU A 51 6.91 -3.50 6.65
N ALA A 52 7.64 -4.42 5.99
CA ALA A 52 8.14 -4.20 4.64
C ALA A 52 7.02 -4.10 3.60
N ALA A 53 5.99 -4.95 3.71
CA ALA A 53 4.84 -4.91 2.82
C ALA A 53 4.03 -3.63 2.99
N GLU A 54 3.84 -3.16 4.23
CA GLU A 54 3.17 -1.89 4.53
C GLU A 54 3.94 -0.72 3.92
N ALA A 55 5.26 -0.67 4.09
CA ALA A 55 6.10 0.38 3.52
C ALA A 55 5.99 0.45 1.98
N GLU A 56 6.05 -0.70 1.31
CA GLU A 56 5.92 -0.81 -0.16
C GLU A 56 4.51 -0.43 -0.64
N VAL A 57 3.46 -0.77 0.11
CA VAL A 57 2.08 -0.37 -0.22
C VAL A 57 1.86 1.12 0.01
N LEU A 58 2.46 1.70 1.06
CA LEU A 58 2.40 3.12 1.38
C LEU A 58 3.12 3.97 0.33
N GLU A 59 4.27 3.52 -0.18
CA GLU A 59 5.00 4.22 -1.24
C GLU A 59 4.14 4.44 -2.50
N ARG A 60 3.18 3.56 -2.76
CA ARG A 60 2.25 3.68 -3.91
C ARG A 60 1.18 4.77 -3.75
N GLY A 61 1.06 5.41 -2.59
CA GLY A 61 -0.05 6.33 -2.28
C GLY A 61 0.32 7.79 -2.03
N VAL A 62 1.61 8.14 -1.98
CA VAL A 62 2.01 9.51 -1.62
C VAL A 62 2.22 10.36 -2.87
N VAL A 63 1.24 11.19 -3.21
CA VAL A 63 1.40 12.28 -4.17
C VAL A 63 1.87 13.51 -3.40
N THR A 64 3.16 13.84 -3.51
CA THR A 64 3.71 15.04 -2.90
C THR A 64 3.48 16.25 -3.79
N ILE A 65 2.81 17.27 -3.26
CA ILE A 65 2.66 18.58 -3.89
C ILE A 65 3.76 19.47 -3.34
N ALA A 66 4.54 20.12 -4.21
CA ALA A 66 5.56 21.06 -3.78
C ALA A 66 4.89 22.25 -3.06
N ALA A 67 5.51 22.76 -2.00
CA ALA A 67 4.90 23.81 -1.16
C ALA A 67 4.47 25.06 -1.96
N LYS A 68 5.24 25.42 -2.99
CA LYS A 68 4.93 26.53 -3.91
C LYS A 68 3.64 26.35 -4.72
N ASP A 69 3.21 25.10 -4.92
CA ASP A 69 2.05 24.73 -5.73
C ASP A 69 0.81 24.44 -4.85
N TRP A 70 0.96 24.54 -3.52
CA TRP A 70 -0.10 24.19 -2.56
C TRP A 70 -1.32 25.11 -2.69
N GLU A 71 -1.11 26.43 -2.73
CA GLU A 71 -2.20 27.41 -2.86
C GLU A 71 -2.97 27.23 -4.18
N ALA A 72 -2.27 26.93 -5.27
CA ALA A 72 -2.89 26.68 -6.58
C ALA A 72 -3.73 25.39 -6.57
N PHE A 73 -3.27 24.36 -5.86
CA PHE A 73 -4.00 23.12 -5.68
C PHE A 73 -5.26 23.31 -4.81
N GLU A 74 -5.16 24.07 -3.72
CA GLU A 74 -6.30 24.38 -2.85
C GLU A 74 -7.37 25.17 -3.61
N ALA A 75 -6.96 26.20 -4.36
CA ALA A 75 -7.86 26.95 -5.24
C ALA A 75 -8.50 26.05 -6.32
N TRP A 76 -7.79 25.02 -6.80
CA TRP A 76 -8.36 24.06 -7.74
C TRP A 76 -9.42 23.15 -7.10
N LEU A 77 -9.22 22.72 -5.86
CA LEU A 77 -10.19 21.90 -5.11
C LEU A 77 -11.51 22.64 -4.83
N GLU A 78 -11.45 23.95 -4.57
CA GLU A 78 -12.65 24.76 -4.31
C GLU A 78 -13.42 25.12 -5.58
N ARG A 79 -12.82 24.98 -6.75
CA ARG A 79 -13.48 25.29 -8.03
C ARG A 79 -14.57 24.26 -8.33
N PRO A 80 -15.78 24.71 -8.72
CA PRO A 80 -16.83 23.78 -9.13
C PRO A 80 -16.40 22.99 -10.35
N ALA A 81 -16.85 21.73 -10.43
CA ALA A 81 -16.56 20.87 -11.56
C ALA A 81 -17.12 21.47 -12.85
N GLU A 82 -16.24 21.72 -13.82
CA GLU A 82 -16.63 22.22 -15.13
C GLU A 82 -17.04 21.04 -16.03
N PRO A 83 -18.23 21.09 -16.66
CA PRO A 83 -18.69 20.00 -17.50
C PRO A 83 -17.92 19.98 -18.83
N ILE A 84 -17.02 19.02 -18.98
CA ILE A 84 -16.30 18.78 -20.24
C ILE A 84 -17.11 17.80 -21.09
N ALA A 85 -17.62 18.27 -22.23
CA ALA A 85 -18.48 17.48 -23.13
C ALA A 85 -17.82 16.15 -23.56
N ALA A 86 -16.51 16.17 -23.85
CA ALA A 86 -15.75 14.98 -24.21
C ALA A 86 -15.66 13.95 -23.07
N LEU A 87 -15.49 14.40 -21.81
CA LEU A 87 -15.47 13.50 -20.64
C LEU A 87 -16.85 12.90 -20.38
N SER A 88 -17.91 13.70 -20.53
CA SER A 88 -19.30 13.22 -20.44
C SER A 88 -19.61 12.15 -21.49
N ALA A 89 -19.13 12.33 -22.73
CA ALA A 89 -19.28 11.34 -23.79
C ALA A 89 -18.47 10.05 -23.48
N LEU A 90 -17.25 10.19 -22.95
CA LEU A 90 -16.41 9.05 -22.58
C LEU A 90 -17.01 8.24 -21.43
N ALA A 91 -17.54 8.89 -20.39
CA ALA A 91 -18.13 8.22 -19.23
C ALA A 91 -19.35 7.34 -19.59
N ARG A 92 -20.04 7.65 -20.69
CA ARG A 92 -21.18 6.86 -21.20
C ARG A 92 -20.77 5.66 -22.05
N ARG A 93 -19.50 5.58 -22.46
CA ARG A 93 -19.02 4.53 -23.35
C ARG A 93 -18.73 3.26 -22.55
N ALA A 94 -19.13 2.10 -23.09
CA ALA A 94 -18.79 0.83 -22.48
C ALA A 94 -17.26 0.65 -22.46
N PRO A 95 -16.67 0.30 -21.30
CA PRO A 95 -15.24 0.06 -21.21
C PRO A 95 -14.83 -1.14 -22.07
N SER A 96 -13.76 -1.00 -22.83
CA SER A 96 -13.32 -2.00 -23.84
C SER A 96 -12.87 -3.34 -23.26
N TRP A 97 -12.65 -3.41 -21.94
CA TRP A 97 -12.21 -4.61 -21.24
C TRP A 97 -13.34 -5.40 -20.57
N LYS A 98 -14.60 -4.93 -20.66
CA LYS A 98 -15.77 -5.75 -20.33
C LYS A 98 -16.16 -6.56 -21.57
N LYS A 99 -15.78 -7.84 -21.60
CA LYS A 99 -16.47 -8.88 -22.37
C LYS A 99 -17.48 -9.56 -21.47
#